data_AF-A0A4P7CQN9-F1
#
_entry.id   AF-A0A4P7CQN9-F1
#
_cell.length_a   1.000
_cell.length_b   1.000
_cell.length_c   1.000
_cell.angle_alpha   90.00
_cell.angle_beta   90.00
_cell.angle_gamma   90.00
#
_symmetry.space_group_name_H-M   'P 1'
#
loop_
_entity.id
_entity.type
_entity.pdbx_description
1 polymer ?
#
loop_
_entity_poly.entity_id
_entity_poly.type
_entity_poly.pdbx_seq_one_letter_code
_entity_poly.pdbx_strand_id
1 'polypeptide(L)'
;MVKPIPGPDRTPWYFTKAATEGLGSGAPAVAAILSAIRLLEDPATKVFGLISAGAAVWLIAAALVKIFAARAQDKKEAPERTHEGLRAALFALHSMVAHAAELDPDDAKTKLRVTFHRVVPPLKTAVEIQQLVDYVGGPGGGDGRGRTFSIRSGIAGKAARTRSVYAQSRVNTDIASYEAELREHWGYTEADSRNVSRDSFAWMSVPICDATGQHALGVVYLDSTEKDLFASNEVRDAIVVICGGIAAYVGERYK
;
A
#
# COMPACT_ATOMS: atom_id res chain seq x y z
N MET A 1 13.37 -14.69 6.30
CA MET A 1 11.89 -14.63 6.38
C MET A 1 11.45 -13.56 5.39
N VAL A 2 10.60 -13.85 4.42
CA VAL A 2 10.19 -12.87 3.39
C VAL A 2 9.29 -11.83 4.04
N LYS A 3 9.68 -10.56 3.99
CA LYS A 3 8.91 -9.44 4.54
C LYS A 3 7.85 -9.01 3.51
N PRO A 4 6.56 -8.97 3.88
CA PRO A 4 5.53 -8.53 2.96
C PRO A 4 5.56 -7.00 2.79
N ILE A 5 5.03 -6.53 1.66
CA ILE A 5 4.84 -5.10 1.43
C ILE A 5 3.83 -4.56 2.45
N PRO A 6 4.15 -3.48 3.20
CA PRO A 6 3.23 -2.88 4.16
C PRO A 6 1.98 -2.32 3.47
N GLY A 7 0.89 -2.17 4.23
CA GLY A 7 -0.38 -1.65 3.70
C GLY A 7 -0.40 -0.14 3.52
N PRO A 8 -1.43 0.37 2.82
CA PRO A 8 -1.60 1.79 2.55
C PRO A 8 -2.00 2.64 3.76
N ASP A 9 -2.50 2.02 4.84
CA ASP A 9 -3.08 2.73 5.99
C ASP A 9 -2.05 3.43 6.87
N ARG A 10 -2.36 4.67 7.25
CA ARG A 10 -1.63 5.37 8.30
C ARG A 10 -1.92 4.69 9.63
N THR A 11 -0.87 4.36 10.38
CA THR A 11 -1.00 3.95 11.78
C THR A 11 -1.78 5.04 12.51
N PRO A 12 -2.88 4.72 13.20
CA PRO A 12 -3.63 5.72 13.96
C PRO A 12 -2.68 6.46 14.90
N TRP A 13 -2.90 7.76 15.08
CA TRP A 13 -1.96 8.62 15.81
C TRP A 13 -1.63 8.09 17.22
N TYR A 14 -2.57 7.39 17.87
CA TYR A 14 -2.43 6.80 19.20
C TYR A 14 -1.61 5.49 19.23
N PHE A 15 -1.34 4.88 18.08
CA PHE A 15 -0.43 3.75 17.92
C PHE A 15 0.99 4.18 17.52
N THR A 16 1.24 5.48 17.37
CA THR A 16 2.61 5.98 17.16
C THR A 16 3.42 5.82 18.44
N LYS A 17 4.72 5.55 18.30
CA LYS A 17 5.61 5.43 19.45
C LYS A 17 5.65 6.74 20.24
N ALA A 18 5.51 7.88 19.56
CA ALA A 18 5.41 9.18 20.21
C ALA A 18 4.16 9.31 21.11
N ALA A 19 3.01 8.78 20.69
CA ALA A 19 1.77 8.85 21.49
C ALA A 19 1.80 7.89 22.69
N THR A 20 2.31 6.66 22.51
CA THR A 20 2.42 5.70 23.60
C THR A 20 3.45 6.13 24.66
N GLU A 21 4.61 6.64 24.24
CA GLU A 21 5.62 7.19 25.16
C GLU A 21 5.12 8.47 25.84
N GLY A 22 4.35 9.31 25.13
CA GLY A 22 3.74 10.52 25.69
C GLY A 22 2.73 10.20 26.79
N LEU A 23 1.83 9.25 26.56
CA LEU A 23 0.83 8.82 27.55
C LEU A 23 1.48 8.12 28.75
N GLY A 24 2.47 7.24 28.52
CA GLY A 24 3.18 6.53 29.59
C GLY A 24 4.05 7.43 30.46
N SER A 25 4.62 8.51 29.90
CA SER A 25 5.51 9.42 30.63
C SER A 25 4.79 10.61 31.27
N GLY A 26 3.57 10.94 30.81
CA GLY A 26 2.80 12.08 31.32
C GLY A 26 2.28 11.88 32.75
N ALA A 27 1.76 10.69 33.07
CA ALA A 27 1.17 10.44 34.40
C ALA A 27 2.19 10.53 35.56
N PRO A 28 3.42 9.97 35.47
CA PRO A 28 4.42 10.15 36.51
C PRO A 28 4.88 11.61 36.70
N ALA A 29 4.98 12.39 35.61
CA ALA A 29 5.36 13.79 35.68
C ALA A 29 4.29 14.63 36.40
N VAL A 30 3.01 14.40 36.11
CA VAL A 30 1.89 15.06 36.80
C VAL A 30 1.88 14.71 38.28
N ALA A 31 2.06 13.43 38.63
CA ALA A 31 2.15 12.99 40.02
C ALA A 31 3.31 13.68 40.77
N ALA A 32 4.49 13.77 40.16
CA ALA A 32 5.64 14.44 40.75
C ALA A 32 5.42 15.95 40.95
N ILE A 33 4.76 16.63 40.00
CA ILE A 33 4.39 18.05 40.14
C ILE A 33 3.42 18.25 41.32
N LEU A 34 2.37 17.44 41.40
CA LEU A 34 1.38 17.54 42.50
C LEU A 34 2.01 17.27 43.86
N SER A 35 2.91 16.28 43.95
CA SER A 35 3.68 16.02 45.18
C SER A 35 4.60 17.18 45.55
N ALA A 36 5.28 17.81 44.58
CA ALA A 36 6.15 18.95 44.83
C ALA A 36 5.36 20.16 45.35
N ILE A 37 4.21 20.48 44.76
CA ILE A 37 3.34 21.59 45.22
C ILE A 37 2.94 21.36 46.67
N ARG A 38 2.42 20.16 47.00
CA ARG A 38 1.96 19.83 48.35
C ARG A 38 3.08 19.88 49.41
N LEU A 39 4.28 19.43 49.06
CA LEU A 39 5.43 19.39 49.98
C LEU A 39 6.12 20.76 50.17
N LEU A 40 5.92 21.70 49.24
CA LEU A 40 6.46 23.06 49.36
C LEU A 40 5.60 23.97 50.26
N GLU A 41 4.32 23.64 50.44
CA GLU A 41 3.39 24.36 51.32
C GLU A 41 3.67 24.13 52.81
N ASP A 42 4.27 22.99 53.17
CA ASP A 42 4.57 22.63 54.56
C ASP A 42 6.03 22.95 54.95
N PRO A 43 6.27 23.87 55.93
CA PRO A 43 7.62 24.23 56.39
C PRO A 43 8.49 23.05 56.83
N ALA A 44 7.90 21.98 57.38
CA ALA A 44 8.62 20.82 57.87
C ALA A 44 9.15 19.93 56.74
N THR A 45 8.56 20.00 55.54
CA THR A 45 8.86 19.12 54.42
C THR A 45 9.42 19.85 53.19
N LYS A 46 9.70 21.16 53.29
CA LYS A 46 10.26 21.99 52.21
C LYS A 46 11.47 21.40 51.48
N VAL A 47 12.39 20.76 52.21
CA VAL A 47 13.57 20.11 51.59
C VAL A 47 13.14 18.97 50.65
N PHE A 48 12.18 18.14 51.08
CA PHE A 48 11.60 17.11 50.23
C PHE A 48 10.82 17.70 49.06
N GLY A 49 10.13 18.83 49.26
CA GLY A 49 9.46 19.58 48.19
C GLY A 49 10.41 20.03 47.08
N LEU A 50 11.59 20.55 47.43
CA LEU A 50 12.62 20.93 46.45
C LEU A 50 13.18 19.72 45.69
N ILE A 51 13.39 18.58 46.35
CA ILE A 51 13.82 17.34 45.72
C ILE A 51 12.74 16.84 44.74
N SER A 52 11.47 16.84 45.15
CA SER A 52 10.35 16.47 44.28
C SER A 52 10.19 17.40 43.08
N ALA A 53 10.42 18.70 43.25
CA ALA A 53 10.43 19.66 42.15
C ALA A 53 11.56 19.36 41.15
N GLY A 54 12.77 19.06 41.63
CA GLY A 54 13.88 18.62 40.78
C GLY A 54 13.57 17.33 40.01
N ALA A 55 12.95 16.35 40.68
CA ALA A 55 12.50 15.11 40.05
C ALA A 55 11.43 15.35 38.98
N ALA A 56 10.48 16.26 39.23
CA ALA A 56 9.46 16.64 38.26
C ALA A 56 10.08 17.27 37.00
N VAL A 57 11.02 18.21 37.16
CA VAL A 57 11.74 18.83 36.04
C VAL A 57 12.51 17.78 35.23
N TRP A 58 13.19 16.86 35.91
CA TRP A 58 13.91 15.76 35.25
C TRP A 58 12.97 14.84 34.46
N LEU A 59 11.83 14.44 35.04
CA LEU A 59 10.84 13.59 34.37
C LEU A 59 10.25 14.27 33.13
N ILE A 60 9.98 15.57 33.19
CA ILE A 60 9.53 16.37 32.04
C ILE A 60 10.60 16.39 30.94
N ALA A 61 11.86 16.66 31.30
CA ALA A 61 12.96 16.67 30.35
C ALA A 61 13.16 15.30 29.68
N ALA A 62 13.12 14.22 30.47
CA ALA A 62 13.23 12.85 29.96
C ALA A 62 12.05 12.48 29.04
N ALA A 63 10.82 12.88 29.39
CA ALA A 63 9.64 12.67 28.56
C ALA A 63 9.75 13.42 27.22
N LEU A 64 10.21 14.67 27.24
CA LEU A 64 10.45 15.45 26.02
C LEU A 64 11.49 14.75 25.13
N VAL A 65 12.63 14.34 25.68
CA VAL A 65 13.68 13.62 24.93
C VAL A 65 13.12 12.35 24.30
N LYS A 66 12.34 11.55 25.05
CA LYS A 66 11.68 10.35 24.52
C LYS A 66 10.70 10.66 23.39
N ILE A 67 9.86 11.68 23.54
CA ILE A 67 8.92 12.10 22.49
C ILE A 67 9.68 12.56 21.23
N PHE A 68 10.75 13.33 21.37
CA PHE A 68 11.56 13.74 20.21
C PHE A 68 12.27 12.56 19.55
N ALA A 69 12.85 11.65 20.32
CA ALA A 69 13.46 10.43 19.80
C ALA A 69 12.44 9.53 19.09
N ALA A 70 11.25 9.38 19.68
CA ALA A 70 10.15 8.62 19.10
C ALA A 70 9.64 9.27 17.80
N ARG A 71 9.47 10.60 17.76
CA ARG A 71 9.12 11.33 16.54
C ARG A 71 10.18 11.20 15.45
N ALA A 72 11.46 11.24 15.82
CA ALA A 72 12.55 11.05 14.88
C ALA A 72 12.56 9.61 14.32
N GLN A 73 12.23 8.62 15.16
CA GLN A 73 12.09 7.23 14.75
C GLN A 73 10.85 7.03 13.85
N ASP A 74 9.69 7.55 14.25
CA ASP A 74 8.46 7.54 13.44
C ASP A 74 8.70 8.18 12.06
N LYS A 75 9.49 9.27 12.00
CA LYS A 75 9.89 9.91 10.73
C LYS A 75 10.85 9.06 9.89
N LYS A 76 11.70 8.23 10.51
CA LYS A 76 12.55 7.29 9.79
C LYS A 76 11.76 6.08 9.27
N GLU A 77 10.71 5.68 9.97
CA GLU A 77 9.86 4.54 9.58
C GLU A 77 8.72 4.95 8.62
N ALA A 78 8.31 6.22 8.59
CA ALA A 78 7.27 6.74 7.70
C ALA A 78 7.54 6.53 6.19
N PRO A 79 8.78 6.71 5.65
CA PRO A 79 9.09 6.42 4.25
C PRO A 79 8.86 4.97 3.86
N GLU A 80 8.95 4.00 4.80
CA GLU A 80 8.62 2.58 4.54
C GLU A 80 7.14 2.37 4.22
N ARG A 81 6.30 3.32 4.60
CA ARG A 81 4.83 3.25 4.44
C ARG A 81 4.33 4.11 3.29
N THR A 82 5.13 5.06 2.81
CA THR A 82 4.78 5.88 1.63
C THR A 82 5.25 5.17 0.36
N HIS A 83 4.31 4.69 -0.46
CA HIS A 83 4.60 3.97 -1.70
C HIS A 83 4.86 4.90 -2.90
N GLU A 84 5.38 6.11 -2.68
CA GLU A 84 5.58 7.12 -3.73
C GLU A 84 6.59 6.69 -4.80
N GLY A 85 7.67 6.01 -4.42
CA GLY A 85 8.62 5.46 -5.40
C GLY A 85 7.98 4.41 -6.30
N LEU A 86 7.09 3.58 -5.75
CA LEU A 86 6.31 2.62 -6.53
C LEU A 86 5.32 3.35 -7.47
N ARG A 87 4.64 4.37 -6.96
CA ARG A 87 3.74 5.21 -7.76
C ARG A 87 4.47 5.88 -8.92
N ALA A 88 5.66 6.44 -8.70
CA ALA A 88 6.49 7.02 -9.75
C ALA A 88 6.88 5.98 -10.82
N ALA A 89 7.24 4.76 -10.40
CA ALA A 89 7.51 3.68 -11.34
C ALA A 89 6.28 3.29 -12.18
N LEU A 90 5.07 3.35 -11.61
CA LEU A 90 3.84 3.11 -12.35
C LEU A 90 3.51 4.25 -13.35
N PHE A 91 3.87 5.51 -13.06
CA PHE A 91 3.79 6.60 -14.04
C PHE A 91 4.72 6.38 -15.24
N ALA A 92 5.95 5.92 -14.98
CA ALA A 92 6.88 5.56 -16.04
C ALA A 92 6.35 4.36 -16.86
N LEU A 93 5.84 3.32 -16.20
CA LEU A 93 5.22 2.18 -16.87
C LEU A 93 4.03 2.62 -17.74
N HIS A 94 3.10 3.40 -17.19
CA HIS A 94 1.94 3.92 -17.92
C HIS A 94 2.36 4.67 -19.19
N SER A 95 3.34 5.57 -19.08
CA SER A 95 3.82 6.36 -20.21
C SER A 95 4.49 5.49 -21.28
N MET A 96 5.28 4.50 -20.87
CA MET A 96 5.92 3.57 -21.80
C MET A 96 4.92 2.66 -22.52
N VAL A 97 3.90 2.16 -21.80
CA VAL A 97 2.84 1.35 -22.41
C VAL A 97 2.02 2.17 -23.38
N ALA A 98 1.69 3.41 -23.02
CA ALA A 98 1.01 4.34 -23.92
C ALA A 98 1.81 4.57 -25.20
N HIS A 99 3.13 4.78 -25.08
CA HIS A 99 4.02 4.94 -26.23
C HIS A 99 4.08 3.67 -27.09
N ALA A 100 4.30 2.50 -26.48
CA ALA A 100 4.40 1.22 -27.19
C ALA A 100 3.08 0.79 -27.83
N ALA A 101 1.94 1.22 -27.28
CA ALA A 101 0.61 1.00 -27.83
C ALA A 101 0.17 2.10 -28.81
N GLU A 102 1.05 3.05 -29.14
CA GLU A 102 0.79 4.19 -30.04
C GLU A 102 -0.44 5.01 -29.64
N LEU A 103 -0.72 5.11 -28.34
CA LEU A 103 -1.81 5.93 -27.84
C LEU A 103 -1.43 7.42 -27.87
N ASP A 104 -2.37 8.25 -28.33
CA ASP A 104 -2.28 9.70 -28.15
C ASP A 104 -2.19 10.04 -26.64
N PRO A 105 -1.44 11.09 -26.24
CA PRO A 105 -1.31 11.46 -24.83
C PRO A 105 -2.62 11.67 -24.07
N ASP A 106 -3.69 12.14 -24.72
CA ASP A 106 -4.99 12.33 -24.05
C ASP A 106 -5.78 11.03 -23.96
N ASP A 107 -5.65 10.17 -24.96
CA ASP A 107 -6.16 8.80 -24.94
C ASP A 107 -5.47 7.97 -23.85
N ALA A 108 -4.15 8.07 -23.72
CA ALA A 108 -3.38 7.40 -22.68
C ALA A 108 -3.89 7.73 -21.26
N LYS A 109 -4.25 9.00 -21.02
CA LYS A 109 -4.77 9.44 -19.72
C LYS A 109 -6.15 8.91 -19.40
N THR A 110 -6.97 8.57 -20.39
CA THR A 110 -8.37 8.21 -20.18
C THR A 110 -8.64 6.72 -20.39
N LYS A 111 -7.90 6.10 -21.30
CA LYS A 111 -8.15 4.74 -21.77
C LYS A 111 -7.28 3.69 -21.11
N LEU A 112 -6.08 4.04 -20.62
CA LEU A 112 -5.16 3.12 -19.96
C LEU A 112 -5.04 3.45 -18.48
N ARG A 113 -5.15 2.43 -17.62
CA ARG A 113 -4.87 2.57 -16.19
C ARG A 113 -3.90 1.51 -15.71
N VAL A 114 -3.10 1.90 -14.72
CA VAL A 114 -2.10 1.04 -14.08
C VAL A 114 -2.17 1.20 -12.57
N THR A 115 -2.14 0.08 -11.83
CA THR A 115 -2.04 0.09 -10.37
C THR A 115 -1.16 -1.06 -9.89
N PHE A 116 -0.89 -1.08 -8.59
CA PHE A 116 -0.19 -2.17 -7.91
C PHE A 116 -1.05 -2.71 -6.78
N HIS A 117 -1.26 -4.02 -6.79
CA HIS A 117 -1.90 -4.75 -5.69
C HIS A 117 -0.83 -5.48 -4.87
N ARG A 118 -0.77 -5.25 -3.56
CA ARG A 118 0.03 -6.11 -2.66
C ARG A 118 -0.71 -7.40 -2.38
N VAL A 119 0.04 -8.49 -2.19
CA VAL A 119 -0.52 -9.70 -1.59
C VAL A 119 -0.66 -9.47 -0.08
N VAL A 120 -1.87 -9.65 0.45
CA VAL A 120 -2.12 -9.44 1.88
C VAL A 120 -1.52 -10.62 2.67
N PRO A 121 -0.69 -10.36 3.70
CA PRO A 121 -0.12 -11.42 4.52
C PRO A 121 -1.19 -12.28 5.21
N PRO A 122 -0.88 -13.55 5.52
CA PRO A 122 0.39 -14.25 5.29
C PRO A 122 0.59 -14.72 3.84
N LEU A 123 1.78 -14.52 3.27
CA LEU A 123 2.07 -14.76 1.83
C LEU A 123 1.84 -16.22 1.39
N LYS A 124 2.03 -17.20 2.28
CA LYS A 124 1.87 -18.64 1.96
C LYS A 124 0.42 -19.08 1.82
N THR A 125 -0.48 -18.41 2.53
CA THR A 125 -1.91 -18.74 2.60
C THR A 125 -2.75 -17.50 2.35
N ALA A 126 -2.25 -16.61 1.48
CA ALA A 126 -2.90 -15.36 1.17
C ALA A 126 -4.29 -15.62 0.59
N VAL A 127 -5.27 -14.87 1.06
CA VAL A 127 -6.66 -14.94 0.60
C VAL A 127 -7.08 -13.68 -0.15
N GLU A 128 -6.29 -12.62 -0.04
CA GLU A 128 -6.63 -11.29 -0.53
C GLU A 128 -5.44 -10.61 -1.18
N ILE A 129 -5.75 -9.70 -2.11
CA ILE A 129 -4.86 -8.68 -2.62
C ILE A 129 -5.44 -7.30 -2.28
N GLN A 130 -4.58 -6.33 -2.01
CA GLN A 130 -5.00 -4.98 -1.66
C GLN A 130 -4.37 -3.96 -2.61
N GLN A 131 -5.19 -3.07 -3.16
CA GLN A 131 -4.70 -1.99 -4.02
C GLN A 131 -3.85 -1.01 -3.19
N LEU A 132 -2.59 -0.87 -3.55
CA LEU A 132 -1.59 -0.14 -2.76
C LEU A 132 -1.41 1.30 -3.23
N VAL A 133 -1.53 1.50 -4.54
CA VAL A 133 -1.38 2.80 -5.21
C VAL A 133 -2.70 3.07 -5.94
N ASP A 134 -3.15 4.32 -5.96
CA ASP A 134 -4.27 4.70 -6.82
C ASP A 134 -3.96 4.39 -8.30
N TYR A 135 -5.00 4.26 -9.11
CA TYR A 135 -4.78 4.12 -10.55
C TYR A 135 -4.01 5.33 -11.10
N VAL A 136 -2.94 5.03 -11.82
CA VAL A 136 -2.25 5.95 -12.73
C VAL A 136 -3.00 5.90 -14.05
N GLY A 137 -3.50 7.04 -14.51
CA GLY A 137 -4.40 7.12 -15.67
C GLY A 137 -5.86 6.80 -15.32
N GLY A 138 -6.74 6.96 -16.30
CA GLY A 138 -8.19 6.84 -16.20
C GLY A 138 -8.92 8.15 -15.88
N PRO A 139 -10.25 8.21 -16.12
CA PRO A 139 -11.07 9.36 -15.74
C PRO A 139 -11.04 9.55 -14.22
N GLY A 140 -10.67 10.74 -13.76
CA GLY A 140 -10.68 11.10 -12.33
C GLY A 140 -9.57 10.49 -11.48
N GLY A 141 -8.39 10.24 -12.06
CA GLY A 141 -7.23 9.62 -11.40
C GLY A 141 -7.10 9.92 -9.90
N GLY A 142 -6.93 8.88 -9.09
CA GLY A 142 -6.88 8.99 -7.63
C GLY A 142 -7.88 8.15 -6.85
N ASP A 143 -8.47 7.10 -7.44
CA ASP A 143 -9.40 6.21 -6.72
C ASP A 143 -8.84 4.79 -6.51
N GLY A 144 -9.27 4.20 -5.40
CA GLY A 144 -9.20 2.77 -5.15
C GLY A 144 -8.10 2.29 -4.20
N ARG A 145 -7.16 3.14 -3.77
CA ARG A 145 -6.19 2.75 -2.75
C ARG A 145 -6.88 2.22 -1.49
N GLY A 146 -6.38 1.10 -0.98
CA GLY A 146 -6.91 0.42 0.20
C GLY A 146 -7.97 -0.63 -0.10
N ARG A 147 -8.59 -0.63 -1.30
CA ARG A 147 -9.58 -1.66 -1.70
C ARG A 147 -8.94 -3.05 -1.66
N THR A 148 -9.70 -4.00 -1.14
CA THR A 148 -9.32 -5.41 -1.08
C THR A 148 -10.13 -6.22 -2.06
N PHE A 149 -9.48 -7.22 -2.65
CA PHE A 149 -10.09 -8.17 -3.55
C PHE A 149 -9.67 -9.57 -3.14
N SER A 150 -10.57 -10.54 -3.31
CA SER A 150 -10.22 -11.95 -3.15
C SER A 150 -9.10 -12.31 -4.11
N ILE A 151 -8.06 -12.99 -3.61
CA ILE A 151 -6.97 -13.49 -4.45
C ILE A 151 -7.44 -14.52 -5.46
N ARG A 152 -8.65 -15.08 -5.29
CA ARG A 152 -9.25 -16.05 -6.22
C ARG A 152 -9.82 -15.38 -7.46
N SER A 153 -10.25 -14.12 -7.32
CA SER A 153 -10.99 -13.38 -8.33
C SER A 153 -10.06 -12.65 -9.30
N GLY A 154 -10.44 -12.67 -10.58
CA GLY A 154 -9.83 -11.87 -11.62
C GLY A 154 -8.43 -12.27 -12.02
N ILE A 155 -7.96 -11.59 -13.06
CA ILE A 155 -6.65 -11.81 -13.67
C ILE A 155 -5.51 -11.47 -12.71
N ALA A 156 -5.66 -10.43 -11.88
CA ALA A 156 -4.68 -10.08 -10.86
C ALA A 156 -4.53 -11.18 -9.81
N GLY A 157 -5.64 -11.69 -9.28
CA GLY A 157 -5.64 -12.80 -8.35
C GLY A 157 -5.02 -14.06 -8.97
N LYS A 158 -5.37 -14.38 -10.23
CA LYS A 158 -4.80 -15.52 -10.96
C LYS A 158 -3.28 -15.39 -11.13
N ALA A 159 -2.79 -14.21 -11.51
CA ALA A 159 -1.36 -13.91 -11.61
C ALA A 159 -0.64 -14.09 -10.27
N ALA A 160 -1.21 -13.58 -9.17
CA ALA A 160 -0.65 -13.75 -7.83
C ALA A 160 -0.52 -15.24 -7.42
N ARG A 161 -1.55 -16.05 -7.66
CA ARG A 161 -1.57 -17.47 -7.26
C ARG A 161 -0.61 -18.33 -8.07
N THR A 162 -0.59 -18.12 -9.38
CA THR A 162 0.19 -18.96 -10.30
C THR A 162 1.62 -18.47 -10.50
N ARG A 163 1.88 -17.20 -10.19
CA ARG A 163 3.15 -16.49 -10.44
C ARG A 163 3.50 -16.40 -11.93
N SER A 164 2.46 -16.34 -12.76
CA SER A 164 2.57 -16.17 -14.21
C SER A 164 1.95 -14.86 -14.67
N VAL A 165 2.47 -14.33 -15.78
CA VAL A 165 1.91 -13.19 -16.49
C VAL A 165 0.64 -13.62 -17.21
N TYR A 166 -0.39 -12.78 -17.17
CA TYR A 166 -1.61 -12.97 -17.95
C TYR A 166 -1.99 -11.68 -18.66
N ALA A 167 -2.42 -11.80 -19.91
CA ALA A 167 -3.06 -10.74 -20.66
C ALA A 167 -4.34 -11.31 -21.29
N GLN A 168 -5.42 -10.54 -21.27
CA GLN A 168 -6.72 -10.95 -21.79
C GLN A 168 -7.45 -9.76 -22.41
N SER A 169 -8.13 -10.01 -23.53
CA SER A 169 -9.14 -9.11 -24.07
C SER A 169 -10.53 -9.66 -23.81
N ARG A 170 -11.48 -8.76 -23.59
CA ARG A 170 -12.89 -9.10 -23.43
C ARG A 170 -13.41 -9.71 -24.72
N VAL A 171 -13.98 -10.90 -24.60
CA VAL A 171 -14.57 -11.62 -25.74
C VAL A 171 -15.99 -11.12 -26.00
N ASN A 172 -16.80 -11.04 -24.94
CA ASN A 172 -18.22 -10.74 -25.01
C ASN A 172 -18.51 -9.25 -24.84
N THR A 173 -19.20 -8.61 -25.77
CA THR A 173 -19.61 -7.20 -25.65
C THR A 173 -20.86 -7.03 -24.80
N ASP A 174 -21.70 -8.06 -24.70
CA ASP A 174 -22.88 -8.03 -23.85
C ASP A 174 -22.50 -8.20 -22.37
N ILE A 175 -23.23 -7.50 -21.49
CA ILE A 175 -22.92 -7.45 -20.06
C ILE A 175 -23.22 -8.79 -19.39
N ALA A 176 -24.31 -9.46 -19.75
CA ALA A 176 -24.74 -10.71 -19.10
C ALA A 176 -23.74 -11.86 -19.33
N SER A 177 -23.26 -12.04 -20.57
CA SER A 177 -22.26 -13.06 -20.89
C SER A 177 -20.89 -12.69 -20.32
N TYR A 178 -20.56 -11.40 -20.23
CA TYR A 178 -19.34 -10.98 -19.53
C TYR A 178 -19.39 -11.29 -18.04
N GLU A 179 -20.50 -11.00 -17.35
CA GLU A 179 -20.68 -11.36 -15.94
C GLU A 179 -20.65 -12.88 -15.73
N ALA A 180 -21.22 -13.66 -16.66
CA ALA A 180 -21.12 -15.12 -16.65
C ALA A 180 -19.66 -15.60 -16.81
N GLU A 181 -18.92 -15.05 -17.77
CA GLU A 181 -17.50 -15.34 -18.00
C GLU A 181 -16.66 -15.06 -16.75
N LEU A 182 -16.90 -13.93 -16.08
CA LEU A 182 -16.20 -13.56 -14.85
C LEU A 182 -16.39 -14.61 -13.74
N ARG A 183 -17.60 -15.16 -13.60
CA ARG A 183 -17.89 -16.19 -12.60
C ARG A 183 -17.25 -17.53 -12.95
N GLU A 184 -17.41 -17.97 -14.20
CA GLU A 184 -16.98 -19.29 -14.66
C GLU A 184 -15.45 -19.40 -14.77
N HIS A 185 -14.80 -18.38 -15.34
CA HIS A 185 -13.39 -18.46 -15.72
C HIS A 185 -12.46 -17.66 -14.79
N TRP A 186 -13.01 -16.63 -14.15
CA TRP A 186 -12.22 -15.69 -13.36
C TRP A 186 -12.54 -15.73 -11.86
N GLY A 187 -13.38 -16.67 -11.41
CA GLY A 187 -13.60 -16.95 -9.99
C GLY A 187 -14.30 -15.84 -9.22
N TYR A 188 -15.00 -14.93 -9.91
CA TYR A 188 -15.84 -13.92 -9.26
C TYR A 188 -17.07 -14.56 -8.63
N THR A 189 -17.52 -14.01 -7.50
CA THR A 189 -18.87 -14.28 -7.00
C THR A 189 -19.90 -13.53 -7.84
N GLU A 190 -21.18 -13.88 -7.71
CA GLU A 190 -22.25 -13.13 -8.37
C GLU A 190 -22.26 -11.66 -7.96
N ALA A 191 -22.11 -11.37 -6.66
CA ALA A 191 -22.05 -10.01 -6.16
C ALA A 191 -20.85 -9.24 -6.73
N ASP A 192 -19.66 -9.86 -6.76
CA ASP A 192 -18.46 -9.21 -7.28
C ASP A 192 -18.55 -8.95 -8.79
N SER A 193 -19.10 -9.91 -9.55
CA SER A 193 -19.20 -9.80 -11.02
C SER A 193 -20.00 -8.58 -11.46
N ARG A 194 -21.04 -8.19 -10.69
CA ARG A 194 -21.88 -7.02 -10.98
C ARG A 194 -21.18 -5.68 -10.70
N ASN A 195 -20.11 -5.71 -9.90
CA ASN A 195 -19.36 -4.52 -9.48
C ASN A 195 -18.09 -4.28 -10.32
N VAL A 196 -17.78 -5.16 -11.28
CA VAL A 196 -16.62 -4.98 -12.16
C VAL A 196 -16.88 -3.84 -13.14
N SER A 197 -15.83 -3.06 -13.45
CA SER A 197 -15.88 -2.00 -14.44
C SER A 197 -16.33 -2.57 -15.79
N ARG A 198 -17.40 -2.00 -16.33
CA ARG A 198 -18.02 -2.42 -17.60
C ARG A 198 -17.33 -1.83 -18.82
N ASP A 199 -16.49 -0.83 -18.61
CA ASP A 199 -15.85 -0.04 -19.66
C ASP A 199 -14.50 -0.63 -20.09
N SER A 200 -13.92 -1.51 -19.28
CA SER A 200 -12.65 -2.16 -19.61
C SER A 200 -12.84 -3.30 -20.61
N PHE A 201 -12.00 -3.32 -21.63
CA PHE A 201 -11.97 -4.32 -22.70
C PHE A 201 -10.66 -5.10 -22.78
N ALA A 202 -9.59 -4.65 -22.11
CA ALA A 202 -8.34 -5.37 -22.05
C ALA A 202 -7.72 -5.29 -20.66
N TRP A 203 -7.07 -6.37 -20.24
CA TRP A 203 -6.41 -6.48 -18.93
C TRP A 203 -5.07 -7.18 -19.06
N MET A 204 -4.11 -6.76 -18.24
CA MET A 204 -2.85 -7.46 -18.05
C MET A 204 -2.45 -7.46 -16.59
N SER A 205 -1.81 -8.54 -16.13
CA SER A 205 -1.31 -8.67 -14.77
C SER A 205 0.04 -9.33 -14.76
N VAL A 206 1.00 -8.68 -14.10
CA VAL A 206 2.36 -9.18 -13.93
C VAL A 206 2.65 -9.38 -12.45
N PRO A 207 2.91 -10.62 -12.00
CA PRO A 207 3.24 -10.87 -10.61
C PRO A 207 4.65 -10.37 -10.29
N ILE A 208 4.78 -9.73 -9.13
CA ILE A 208 6.04 -9.29 -8.57
C ILE A 208 6.41 -10.25 -7.45
N CYS A 209 7.36 -11.13 -7.71
CA CYS A 209 7.78 -12.16 -6.78
C CYS A 209 8.95 -11.69 -5.90
N ASP A 210 9.16 -12.41 -4.81
CA ASP A 210 10.37 -12.31 -4.02
C ASP A 210 11.59 -12.79 -4.82
N ALA A 211 12.80 -12.55 -4.30
CA ALA A 211 14.04 -12.93 -4.97
C ALA A 211 14.16 -14.43 -5.26
N THR A 212 13.44 -15.27 -4.52
CA THR A 212 13.41 -16.72 -4.73
C THR A 212 12.41 -17.16 -5.80
N GLY A 213 11.48 -16.28 -6.20
CA GLY A 213 10.36 -16.61 -7.07
C GLY A 213 9.29 -17.50 -6.40
N GLN A 214 9.44 -17.82 -5.11
CA GLN A 214 8.53 -18.73 -4.41
C GLN A 214 7.24 -18.03 -3.98
N HIS A 215 7.29 -16.72 -3.73
CA HIS A 215 6.16 -15.95 -3.20
C HIS A 215 5.89 -14.69 -4.02
N ALA A 216 4.65 -14.52 -4.47
CA ALA A 216 4.20 -13.24 -5.00
C ALA A 216 4.08 -12.22 -3.85
N LEU A 217 4.78 -11.10 -3.97
CA LEU A 217 4.70 -9.95 -3.06
C LEU A 217 3.58 -8.99 -3.47
N GLY A 218 3.29 -8.93 -4.77
CA GLY A 218 2.24 -8.12 -5.35
C GLY A 218 2.03 -8.42 -6.83
N VAL A 219 1.18 -7.63 -7.46
CA VAL A 219 0.83 -7.73 -8.88
C VAL A 219 0.69 -6.31 -9.44
N VAL A 220 1.40 -6.03 -10.51
CA VAL A 220 1.13 -4.86 -11.35
C VAL A 220 -0.08 -5.21 -12.21
N TYR A 221 -1.15 -4.43 -12.08
CA TYR A 221 -2.39 -4.61 -12.82
C TYR A 221 -2.58 -3.45 -13.78
N LEU A 222 -2.88 -3.78 -15.04
CA LEU A 222 -3.20 -2.84 -16.08
C LEU A 222 -4.58 -3.18 -16.63
N ASP A 223 -5.37 -2.14 -16.90
CA ASP A 223 -6.60 -2.28 -17.65
C ASP A 223 -6.75 -1.16 -18.68
N SER A 224 -7.52 -1.46 -19.71
CA SER A 224 -7.78 -0.50 -20.78
C SER A 224 -9.20 -0.60 -21.30
N THR A 225 -9.76 0.55 -21.68
CA THR A 225 -11.01 0.63 -22.45
C THR A 225 -10.79 0.33 -23.94
N GLU A 226 -9.55 0.40 -24.42
CA GLU A 226 -9.19 -0.05 -25.76
C GLU A 226 -9.11 -1.57 -25.81
N LYS A 227 -9.91 -2.14 -26.71
CA LYS A 227 -9.90 -3.57 -26.96
C LYS A 227 -8.54 -3.95 -27.55
N ASP A 228 -8.03 -5.11 -27.14
CA ASP A 228 -6.78 -5.67 -27.68
C ASP A 228 -5.53 -4.81 -27.45
N LEU A 229 -5.57 -3.82 -26.55
CA LEU A 229 -4.40 -2.99 -26.24
C LEU A 229 -3.18 -3.83 -25.82
N PHE A 230 -3.41 -4.91 -25.07
CA PHE A 230 -2.38 -5.85 -24.66
C PHE A 230 -2.28 -7.07 -25.59
N ALA A 231 -2.71 -7.00 -26.85
CA ALA A 231 -2.60 -8.13 -27.79
C ALA A 231 -1.21 -8.23 -28.42
N SER A 232 -0.56 -7.09 -28.67
CA SER A 232 0.79 -7.02 -29.23
C SER A 232 1.82 -7.60 -28.26
N ASN A 233 2.72 -8.46 -28.78
CA ASN A 233 3.84 -8.98 -28.01
C ASN A 233 4.81 -7.88 -27.61
N GLU A 234 5.01 -6.86 -28.45
CA GLU A 234 5.89 -5.73 -28.15
C GLU A 234 5.43 -4.96 -26.90
N VAL A 235 4.13 -4.68 -26.81
CA VAL A 235 3.52 -4.04 -25.63
C VAL A 235 3.68 -4.94 -24.40
N ARG A 236 3.42 -6.24 -24.53
CA ARG A 236 3.56 -7.20 -23.41
C ARG A 236 5.00 -7.30 -22.91
N ASP A 237 5.96 -7.39 -23.83
CA ASP A 237 7.37 -7.53 -23.50
C ASP A 237 7.89 -6.26 -22.82
N ALA A 238 7.50 -5.08 -23.30
CA ALA A 238 7.80 -3.81 -22.65
C ALA A 238 7.27 -3.76 -21.20
N ILE A 239 6.02 -4.19 -20.99
CA ILE A 239 5.41 -4.27 -19.65
C ILE A 239 6.21 -5.21 -18.75
N VAL A 240 6.56 -6.40 -19.23
CA VAL A 240 7.30 -7.40 -18.44
C VAL A 240 8.70 -6.90 -18.07
N VAL A 241 9.42 -6.29 -19.01
CA VAL A 241 10.76 -5.73 -18.77
C VAL A 241 10.71 -4.64 -17.68
N ILE A 242 9.78 -3.70 -17.78
CA ILE A 242 9.63 -2.62 -16.78
C ILE A 242 9.20 -3.20 -15.42
N CYS A 243 8.31 -4.20 -15.41
CA CYS A 243 7.94 -4.90 -14.19
C CYS A 243 9.13 -5.61 -13.53
N GLY A 244 10.14 -6.03 -14.30
CA GLY A 244 11.42 -6.53 -13.76
C GLY A 244 12.16 -5.46 -12.93
N GLY A 245 12.18 -4.21 -13.41
CA GLY A 245 12.72 -3.07 -12.66
C GLY A 245 11.91 -2.75 -11.40
N ILE A 246 10.58 -2.83 -11.48
CA ILE A 246 9.70 -2.70 -10.31
C ILE A 246 9.97 -3.81 -9.30
N ALA A 247 10.17 -5.05 -9.75
CA ALA A 247 10.49 -6.18 -8.88
C ALA A 247 11.83 -5.99 -8.17
N ALA A 248 12.85 -5.48 -8.87
CA ALA A 248 14.13 -5.12 -8.26
C ALA A 248 13.96 -4.04 -7.18
N TYR A 249 13.23 -2.95 -7.49
CA TYR A 249 12.94 -1.89 -6.52
C TYR A 249 12.18 -2.42 -5.30
N VAL A 250 11.12 -3.21 -5.49
CA VAL A 250 10.36 -3.84 -4.40
C VAL A 250 11.28 -4.73 -3.56
N GLY A 251 12.11 -5.53 -4.24
CA GLY A 251 13.06 -6.45 -3.63
C GLY A 251 14.14 -5.75 -2.82
N GLU A 252 14.55 -4.52 -3.16
CA GLU A 252 15.48 -3.70 -2.37
C GLU A 252 14.77 -2.95 -1.25
N ARG A 253 13.60 -2.39 -1.55
CA ARG A 253 12.87 -1.47 -0.68
C ARG A 253 12.23 -2.16 0.51
N TYR A 254 11.74 -3.38 0.34
CA TYR A 254 10.94 -4.10 1.33
C TYR A 254 11.63 -5.36 1.88
N LYS A 255 12.98 -5.40 1.89
CA LYS A 255 13.76 -6.47 2.54
C LYS A 255 13.46 -6.57 4.04
#